data_AF-A0A0N0XSH0-F1
#
_entry.id   AF-A0A0N0XSH0-F1
#
_cell.length_a   1.000
_cell.length_b   1.000
_cell.length_c   1.000
_cell.angle_alpha   90.00
_cell.angle_beta   90.00
_cell.angle_gamma   90.00
#
_symmetry.space_group_name_H-M   'P 1'
#
loop_
_entity.id
_entity.type
_entity.pdbx_description
1 polymer ?
#
loop_
_entity_poly.entity_id
_entity_poly.type
_entity_poly.pdbx_seq_one_letter_code
_entity_poly.pdbx_strand_id
1 'polypeptide(L)'
;MGDLKRFDRIELSQVASHPKACCEMVKHSVFAQLMHYGDTGTALAAVPGLFRWGPVQWPAHWCDLVDHGDLVGDCGVHADVAAALLTRKSVPHTRARAAVLTPPMAPAHWRAVWNEAQVNDAWIGRNTVHHEVLRVGNRWWDPSDARWFSGPGAHTGSGHVLALREDGGQWQLAPETAAPDASPTAHDPDAPSKPHAPEHPHAVSSTHPLPSTHALPQGVLP
;
A
#
# COMPACT_ATOMS: atom_id res chain seq x y z
N MET A 1 -1.21 10.49 -18.74
CA MET A 1 -2.01 9.74 -19.73
C MET A 1 -1.33 8.47 -20.25
N GLY A 2 -0.03 8.46 -20.56
CA GLY A 2 0.65 7.24 -21.04
C GLY A 2 0.56 6.05 -20.09
N ASP A 3 0.77 6.29 -18.79
CA ASP A 3 0.71 5.24 -17.77
C ASP A 3 -0.69 4.63 -17.57
N LEU A 4 -1.77 5.40 -17.75
CA LEU A 4 -3.14 4.84 -17.67
C LEU A 4 -3.39 3.79 -18.75
N LYS A 5 -2.99 4.08 -20.00
CA LYS A 5 -3.09 3.12 -21.12
C LYS A 5 -2.25 1.85 -20.89
N ARG A 6 -1.12 1.99 -20.18
CA ARG A 6 -0.30 0.85 -19.75
C ARG A 6 -1.05 0.03 -18.69
N PHE A 7 -1.60 0.68 -17.68
CA PHE A 7 -2.33 0.02 -16.59
C PHE A 7 -3.65 -0.61 -17.04
N ASP A 8 -4.24 -0.18 -18.15
CA ASP A 8 -5.41 -0.83 -18.75
C ASP A 8 -5.13 -2.26 -19.24
N ARG A 9 -3.86 -2.59 -19.52
CA ARG A 9 -3.45 -3.92 -19.99
C ARG A 9 -3.16 -4.90 -18.85
N ILE A 10 -3.19 -4.41 -17.62
CA ILE A 10 -2.97 -5.23 -16.42
C ILE A 10 -4.33 -5.73 -15.97
N GLU A 11 -4.53 -7.04 -15.87
CA GLU A 11 -5.75 -7.59 -15.28
C GLU A 11 -5.71 -7.42 -13.76
N LEU A 12 -6.87 -7.37 -13.10
CA LEU A 12 -6.87 -7.38 -11.63
C LEU A 12 -6.39 -8.73 -11.16
N SER A 13 -5.53 -8.71 -10.15
CA SER A 13 -4.87 -9.89 -9.63
C SER A 13 -5.89 -10.85 -9.01
N GLN A 14 -5.68 -12.15 -9.20
CA GLN A 14 -6.52 -13.18 -8.60
C GLN A 14 -5.64 -14.35 -8.17
N VAL A 15 -5.65 -14.68 -6.88
CA VAL A 15 -4.87 -15.79 -6.34
C VAL A 15 -5.61 -17.10 -6.64
N ALA A 16 -5.07 -17.84 -7.60
CA ALA A 16 -5.64 -19.10 -8.07
C ALA A 16 -5.42 -20.25 -7.06
N SER A 17 -6.18 -21.32 -7.21
CA SER A 17 -6.00 -22.56 -6.44
C SER A 17 -5.76 -23.71 -7.41
N HIS A 18 -4.67 -24.45 -7.21
CA HIS A 18 -4.51 -25.74 -7.86
C HIS A 18 -5.51 -26.75 -7.28
N PRO A 19 -5.83 -27.85 -7.99
CA PRO A 19 -6.61 -28.96 -7.43
C PRO A 19 -5.91 -29.73 -6.29
N LYS A 20 -4.74 -29.26 -5.82
CA LYS A 20 -3.91 -29.91 -4.80
C LYS A 20 -4.19 -29.31 -3.42
N ALA A 21 -3.99 -30.12 -2.39
CA ALA A 21 -4.22 -29.72 -1.00
C ALA A 21 -3.37 -28.54 -0.52
N CYS A 22 -2.20 -28.28 -1.12
CA CYS A 22 -1.32 -27.18 -0.71
C CYS A 22 -1.99 -25.80 -0.81
N CYS A 23 -2.74 -25.53 -1.88
CA CYS A 23 -3.44 -24.25 -2.04
C CYS A 23 -4.58 -24.10 -1.04
N GLU A 24 -5.38 -25.16 -0.88
CA GLU A 24 -6.52 -25.14 0.04
C GLU A 24 -6.07 -24.99 1.49
N MET A 25 -4.95 -25.59 1.88
CA MET A 25 -4.41 -25.45 3.23
C MET A 25 -4.01 -24.01 3.54
N VAL A 26 -3.26 -23.35 2.65
CA VAL A 26 -2.84 -21.95 2.84
C VAL A 26 -4.06 -21.02 2.86
N LYS A 27 -4.94 -21.16 1.86
CA LYS A 27 -6.19 -20.40 1.78
C LYS A 27 -7.04 -20.58 3.03
N HIS A 28 -7.21 -21.81 3.49
CA HIS A 28 -7.97 -22.11 4.70
C HIS A 28 -7.34 -21.44 5.93
N SER A 29 -6.02 -21.53 6.10
CA SER A 29 -5.30 -20.89 7.21
C SER A 29 -5.53 -19.38 7.24
N VAL A 30 -5.36 -18.70 6.10
CA VAL A 30 -5.57 -17.25 5.97
C VAL A 30 -6.98 -16.86 6.38
N PHE A 31 -8.00 -17.52 5.81
CA PHE A 31 -9.37 -17.16 6.13
C PHE A 31 -9.83 -17.63 7.50
N ALA A 32 -9.26 -18.71 8.05
CA ALA A 32 -9.50 -19.09 9.44
C ALA A 32 -9.08 -17.94 10.34
N GLN A 33 -7.87 -17.42 10.18
CA GLN A 33 -7.36 -16.29 10.97
C GLN A 33 -8.22 -15.03 10.79
N LEU A 34 -8.55 -14.64 9.55
CA LEU A 34 -9.39 -13.46 9.30
C LEU A 34 -10.81 -13.59 9.89
N MET A 35 -11.35 -14.80 9.94
CA MET A 35 -12.68 -15.04 10.49
C MET A 35 -12.72 -15.08 12.02
N HIS A 36 -11.57 -15.08 12.70
CA HIS A 36 -11.52 -14.89 14.16
C HIS A 36 -11.92 -13.46 14.58
N TYR A 37 -11.80 -12.49 13.67
CA TYR A 37 -12.26 -11.13 13.91
C TYR A 37 -13.79 -11.06 13.79
N GLY A 38 -14.43 -10.65 14.90
CA GLY A 38 -15.88 -10.61 15.02
C GLY A 38 -16.56 -9.66 14.04
N ASP A 39 -15.98 -8.48 13.80
CA ASP A 39 -16.52 -7.49 12.86
C ASP A 39 -15.74 -7.45 11.53
N THR A 40 -16.42 -7.02 10.46
CA THR A 40 -15.84 -6.94 9.11
C THR A 40 -14.72 -5.91 9.02
N GLY A 41 -14.81 -4.79 9.75
CA GLY A 41 -13.85 -3.70 9.67
C GLY A 41 -12.49 -4.10 10.22
N THR A 42 -12.47 -4.72 11.41
CA THR A 42 -11.25 -5.27 12.01
C THR A 42 -10.67 -6.40 11.16
N ALA A 43 -11.52 -7.27 10.60
CA ALA A 43 -11.06 -8.32 9.70
C ALA A 43 -10.36 -7.75 8.45
N LEU A 44 -10.93 -6.70 7.83
CA LEU A 44 -10.30 -6.01 6.70
C LEU A 44 -8.98 -5.35 7.09
N ALA A 45 -8.94 -4.70 8.26
CA ALA A 45 -7.75 -4.02 8.75
C ALA A 45 -6.58 -4.99 9.04
N ALA A 46 -6.89 -6.25 9.34
CA ALA A 46 -5.89 -7.28 9.59
C ALA A 46 -5.25 -7.84 8.32
N VAL A 47 -5.86 -7.68 7.13
CA VAL A 47 -5.37 -8.26 5.87
C VAL A 47 -3.90 -7.93 5.59
N PRO A 48 -3.44 -6.66 5.54
CA PRO A 48 -2.04 -6.38 5.24
C PRO A 48 -1.09 -6.87 6.34
N GLY A 49 -1.58 -7.07 7.56
CA GLY A 49 -0.78 -7.62 8.66
C GLY A 49 -0.52 -9.13 8.56
N LEU A 50 -1.21 -9.85 7.66
CA LEU A 50 -0.98 -11.27 7.42
C LEU A 50 0.16 -11.54 6.43
N PHE A 51 0.51 -10.56 5.60
CA PHE A 51 1.46 -10.73 4.52
C PHE A 51 2.64 -9.80 4.71
N ARG A 52 3.85 -10.34 4.64
CA ARG A 52 5.03 -9.52 4.42
C ARG A 52 4.95 -8.91 3.03
N TRP A 53 5.04 -7.58 2.96
CA TRP A 53 5.05 -6.88 1.67
C TRP A 53 6.23 -7.34 0.81
N GLY A 54 5.96 -7.72 -0.43
CA GLY A 54 7.02 -8.13 -1.36
C GLY A 54 6.52 -8.49 -2.76
N PRO A 55 7.46 -8.79 -3.68
CA PRO A 55 7.13 -9.18 -5.04
C PRO A 55 6.34 -10.48 -5.10
N VAL A 56 5.29 -10.50 -5.92
CA VAL A 56 4.49 -11.69 -6.21
C VAL A 56 4.54 -11.98 -7.70
N GLN A 57 4.89 -13.21 -8.06
CA GLN A 57 4.89 -13.66 -9.45
C GLN A 57 3.46 -13.98 -9.89
N TRP A 58 2.92 -13.18 -10.81
CA TRP A 58 1.60 -13.41 -11.41
C TRP A 58 1.69 -14.21 -12.72
N PRO A 59 0.73 -15.12 -13.01
CA PRO A 59 -0.37 -15.56 -12.14
C PRO A 59 0.14 -16.34 -10.91
N ALA A 60 -0.43 -16.07 -9.74
CA ALA A 60 -0.03 -16.67 -8.47
C ALA A 60 -1.07 -17.67 -7.98
N HIS A 61 -0.63 -18.73 -7.31
CA HIS A 61 -1.48 -19.63 -6.55
C HIS A 61 -1.24 -19.48 -5.05
N TRP A 62 -2.21 -19.91 -4.24
CA TRP A 62 -2.09 -19.79 -2.77
C TRP A 62 -0.83 -20.41 -2.18
N CYS A 63 -0.33 -21.51 -2.74
CA CYS A 63 0.92 -22.12 -2.28
C CYS A 63 2.16 -21.32 -2.65
N ASP A 64 2.09 -20.47 -3.68
CA ASP A 64 3.21 -19.64 -4.16
C ASP A 64 3.41 -18.41 -3.25
N LEU A 65 2.42 -18.10 -2.41
CA LEU A 65 2.49 -16.99 -1.45
C LEU A 65 3.30 -17.34 -0.19
N VAL A 66 3.72 -18.60 -0.02
CA VAL A 66 4.51 -19.03 1.14
C VAL A 66 5.98 -18.95 0.79
N ASP A 67 6.70 -18.04 1.45
CA ASP A 67 8.14 -17.85 1.29
C ASP A 67 8.82 -17.96 2.65
N HIS A 68 9.73 -18.92 2.79
CA HIS A 68 10.43 -19.23 4.04
C HIS A 68 9.54 -19.38 5.29
N GLY A 69 8.28 -19.80 5.10
CA GLY A 69 7.30 -20.01 6.17
C GLY A 69 6.40 -18.81 6.46
N ASP A 70 6.71 -17.64 5.89
CA ASP A 70 5.87 -16.45 5.95
C ASP A 70 4.99 -16.35 4.71
N LEU A 71 3.87 -15.63 4.84
CA LEU A 71 3.07 -15.24 3.69
C LEU A 71 3.62 -13.95 3.07
N VAL A 72 3.75 -13.92 1.75
CA VAL A 72 4.18 -12.74 0.98
C VAL A 72 3.02 -12.24 0.14
N GLY A 73 2.89 -10.92 0.04
CA GLY A 73 1.83 -10.28 -0.71
C GLY A 73 2.23 -8.92 -1.26
N ASP A 74 1.62 -8.56 -2.38
CA ASP A 74 1.59 -7.21 -2.93
C ASP A 74 0.16 -6.63 -2.85
N CYS A 75 -0.08 -5.48 -3.48
CA CYS A 75 -1.40 -4.86 -3.50
C CYS A 75 -2.47 -5.77 -4.13
N GLY A 76 -2.10 -6.59 -5.10
CA GLY A 76 -3.00 -7.54 -5.75
C GLY A 76 -3.44 -8.64 -4.80
N VAL A 77 -2.49 -9.23 -4.05
CA VAL A 77 -2.82 -10.23 -3.02
C VAL A 77 -3.72 -9.63 -1.94
N HIS A 78 -3.37 -8.47 -1.39
CA HIS A 78 -4.17 -7.84 -0.34
C HIS A 78 -5.61 -7.57 -0.81
N ALA A 79 -5.76 -7.08 -2.03
CA ALA A 79 -7.04 -6.69 -2.56
C ALA A 79 -7.90 -7.91 -2.98
N ASP A 80 -7.30 -9.00 -3.46
CA ASP A 80 -8.00 -10.27 -3.71
C ASP A 80 -8.46 -10.93 -2.39
N VAL A 81 -7.59 -10.98 -1.38
CA VAL A 81 -7.90 -11.51 -0.05
C VAL A 81 -9.03 -10.70 0.61
N ALA A 82 -8.95 -9.37 0.58
CA ALA A 82 -9.97 -8.48 1.14
C ALA A 82 -11.34 -8.67 0.45
N ALA A 83 -11.37 -8.82 -0.87
CA ALA A 83 -12.61 -9.08 -1.60
C ALA A 83 -13.21 -10.45 -1.30
N ALA A 84 -12.38 -11.49 -1.23
CA ALA A 84 -12.82 -12.81 -0.83
C ALA A 84 -13.37 -12.82 0.62
N LEU A 85 -12.78 -12.04 1.52
CA LEU A 85 -13.30 -11.83 2.87
C LEU A 85 -14.68 -11.14 2.85
N LEU A 86 -14.83 -10.06 2.09
CA LEU A 86 -16.11 -9.35 1.95
C LEU A 86 -17.19 -10.25 1.34
N THR A 87 -16.83 -11.06 0.34
CA THR A 87 -17.74 -12.07 -0.25
C THR A 87 -18.24 -13.05 0.81
N ARG A 88 -17.34 -13.60 1.62
CA ARG A 88 -17.68 -14.53 2.72
C ARG A 88 -18.56 -13.90 3.79
N LYS A 89 -18.41 -12.59 4.03
CA LYS A 89 -19.24 -11.82 4.95
C LYS A 89 -20.46 -11.17 4.28
N SER A 90 -20.75 -11.55 3.02
CA SER A 90 -21.90 -11.06 2.23
C SER A 90 -21.99 -9.53 2.14
N VAL A 91 -20.84 -8.85 2.07
CA VAL A 91 -20.76 -7.40 1.89
C VAL A 91 -20.59 -7.08 0.40
N PRO A 92 -21.52 -6.33 -0.22
CA PRO A 92 -21.38 -5.90 -1.61
C PRO A 92 -20.13 -5.04 -1.84
N HIS A 93 -19.36 -5.38 -2.85
CA HIS A 93 -18.12 -4.69 -3.21
C HIS A 93 -17.78 -4.90 -4.68
N THR A 94 -16.89 -4.04 -5.19
CA THR A 94 -16.28 -4.17 -6.52
C THR A 94 -14.77 -4.06 -6.38
N ARG A 95 -14.01 -4.93 -7.07
CA ARG A 95 -12.55 -4.78 -7.19
C ARG A 95 -12.25 -3.61 -8.14
N ALA A 96 -11.15 -2.92 -7.91
CA ALA A 96 -10.78 -1.76 -8.69
C ALA A 96 -9.27 -1.55 -8.70
N ARG A 97 -8.84 -0.59 -9.52
CA ARG A 97 -7.46 -0.13 -9.62
C ARG A 97 -7.37 1.37 -9.49
N ALA A 98 -6.28 1.83 -8.92
CA ALA A 98 -5.88 3.22 -8.81
C ALA A 98 -4.60 3.44 -9.63
N ALA A 99 -4.49 4.62 -10.23
CA ALA A 99 -3.22 5.17 -10.67
C ALA A 99 -2.74 6.13 -9.59
N VAL A 100 -1.65 5.79 -8.92
CA VAL A 100 -1.15 6.53 -7.76
C VAL A 100 0.13 7.24 -8.12
N LEU A 101 0.18 8.56 -7.96
CA LEU A 101 1.41 9.33 -8.01
C LEU A 101 2.20 9.09 -6.74
N THR A 102 3.45 8.69 -6.91
CA THR A 102 4.31 8.25 -5.82
C THR A 102 5.42 9.27 -5.57
N PRO A 103 6.05 9.24 -4.38
CA PRO A 103 7.27 10.02 -4.14
C PRO A 103 8.36 9.71 -5.19
N PRO A 104 9.18 10.70 -5.61
CA PRO A 104 10.06 10.58 -6.77
C PRO A 104 10.98 9.35 -6.81
N MET A 105 11.40 8.82 -5.66
CA MET A 105 12.33 7.69 -5.57
C MET A 105 11.64 6.32 -5.46
N ALA A 106 10.35 6.27 -5.16
CA ALA A 106 9.64 5.02 -4.93
C ALA A 106 9.60 4.11 -6.18
N PRO A 107 9.29 4.60 -7.40
CA PRO A 107 9.25 3.75 -8.59
C PRO A 107 10.59 3.09 -8.92
N ALA A 108 11.70 3.80 -8.74
CA ALA A 108 13.03 3.26 -9.00
C ALA A 108 13.39 2.18 -7.98
N HIS A 109 13.10 2.43 -6.70
CA HIS A 109 13.34 1.47 -5.62
C HIS A 109 12.52 0.19 -5.82
N TRP A 110 11.20 0.29 -6.01
CA TRP A 110 10.35 -0.89 -6.21
C TRP A 110 10.72 -1.68 -7.46
N ARG A 111 11.11 -0.99 -8.54
CA ARG A 111 11.59 -1.66 -9.76
C ARG A 111 12.86 -2.46 -9.51
N ALA A 112 13.80 -1.93 -8.72
CA ALA A 112 15.00 -2.69 -8.33
C ALA A 112 14.62 -3.96 -7.55
N VAL A 113 13.73 -3.83 -6.56
CA VAL A 113 13.26 -4.95 -5.72
C VAL A 113 12.55 -6.03 -6.56
N TRP A 114 11.65 -5.63 -7.47
CA TRP A 114 10.93 -6.58 -8.33
C TRP A 114 11.86 -7.26 -9.34
N ASN A 115 12.80 -6.51 -9.93
CA ASN A 115 13.77 -7.07 -10.86
C ASN A 115 14.75 -8.05 -10.18
N GLU A 116 15.17 -7.77 -8.95
CA GLU A 116 16.01 -8.67 -8.15
C GLU A 116 15.29 -10.00 -7.88
N ALA A 117 13.98 -9.94 -7.60
CA ALA A 117 13.13 -11.12 -7.47
C ALA A 117 12.73 -11.77 -8.81
N GLN A 118 13.21 -11.24 -9.94
CA GLN A 118 12.85 -11.67 -11.29
C GLN A 118 11.34 -11.62 -11.59
N VAL A 119 10.62 -10.72 -10.94
CA VAL A 119 9.16 -10.50 -11.09
C VAL A 119 8.90 -9.29 -12.00
N ASN A 120 7.81 -9.35 -12.77
CA ASN A 120 7.40 -8.30 -13.69
C ASN A 120 7.09 -6.96 -12.99
N ASP A 121 7.66 -5.86 -13.49
CA ASP A 121 7.49 -4.49 -12.99
C ASP A 121 6.47 -3.65 -13.81
N ALA A 122 5.63 -4.29 -14.63
CA ALA A 122 4.69 -3.62 -15.54
C ALA A 122 3.74 -2.66 -14.81
N TRP A 123 3.44 -2.93 -13.55
CA TRP A 123 2.62 -2.10 -12.67
C TRP A 123 3.29 -0.77 -12.28
N ILE A 124 4.61 -0.64 -12.48
CA ILE A 124 5.38 0.56 -12.18
C ILE A 124 5.54 1.40 -13.46
N GLY A 125 4.94 2.59 -13.47
CA GLY A 125 5.14 3.62 -14.50
C GLY A 125 6.39 4.46 -14.24
N ARG A 126 6.41 5.69 -14.76
CA ARG A 126 7.53 6.62 -14.52
C ARG A 126 7.49 7.18 -13.10
N ASN A 127 6.39 7.86 -12.78
CA ASN A 127 6.14 8.47 -11.46
C ASN A 127 4.85 7.93 -10.81
N THR A 128 4.09 7.13 -11.57
CA THR A 128 2.82 6.58 -11.13
C THR A 128 2.88 5.07 -11.07
N VAL A 129 2.10 4.46 -10.19
CA VAL A 129 1.95 3.01 -10.11
C VAL A 129 0.50 2.58 -10.24
N HIS A 130 0.31 1.38 -10.77
CA HIS A 130 -0.92 0.63 -10.64
C HIS A 130 -1.02 0.13 -9.19
N HIS A 131 -2.16 0.36 -8.56
CA HIS A 131 -2.44 -0.08 -7.19
C HIS A 131 -3.85 -0.65 -7.12
N GLU A 132 -4.04 -1.80 -6.50
CA GLU A 132 -5.36 -2.42 -6.40
C GLU A 132 -6.12 -2.00 -5.14
N VAL A 133 -7.39 -1.67 -5.32
CA VAL A 133 -8.26 -1.14 -4.26
C VAL A 133 -9.66 -1.76 -4.36
N LEU A 134 -10.52 -1.48 -3.39
CA LEU A 134 -11.92 -1.92 -3.40
C LEU A 134 -12.89 -0.74 -3.33
N ARG A 135 -14.03 -0.90 -3.99
CA ARG A 135 -15.22 -0.09 -3.80
C ARG A 135 -16.17 -0.84 -2.87
N VAL A 136 -16.55 -0.24 -1.75
CA VAL A 136 -17.54 -0.80 -0.81
C VAL A 136 -18.63 0.25 -0.58
N GLY A 137 -19.83 -0.03 -1.10
CA GLY A 137 -20.88 0.98 -1.21
C GLY A 137 -20.39 2.22 -1.97
N ASN A 138 -20.47 3.39 -1.33
CA ASN A 138 -20.01 4.66 -1.91
C ASN A 138 -18.60 5.09 -1.46
N ARG A 139 -17.81 4.20 -0.84
CA ARG A 139 -16.47 4.50 -0.32
C ARG A 139 -15.40 3.64 -0.97
N TRP A 140 -14.17 4.15 -0.97
CA TRP A 140 -13.00 3.43 -1.45
C TRP A 140 -12.15 2.94 -0.29
N TRP A 141 -11.64 1.72 -0.41
CA TRP A 141 -10.79 1.07 0.59
C TRP A 141 -9.47 0.65 -0.05
N ASP A 142 -8.37 1.03 0.59
CA ASP A 142 -7.01 0.60 0.27
C ASP A 142 -6.64 -0.59 1.18
N PRO A 143 -6.52 -1.81 0.63
CA PRO A 143 -6.19 -3.01 1.41
C PRO A 143 -4.76 -3.05 1.88
N SER A 144 -3.83 -2.41 1.16
CA SER A 144 -2.41 -2.40 1.56
C SER A 144 -2.16 -1.50 2.75
N ASP A 145 -2.93 -0.41 2.87
CA ASP A 145 -2.81 0.54 3.98
C ASP A 145 -3.89 0.37 5.06
N ALA A 146 -4.82 -0.57 4.88
CA ALA A 146 -6.02 -0.71 5.71
C ALA A 146 -6.74 0.64 5.93
N ARG A 147 -6.97 1.40 4.84
CA ARG A 147 -7.47 2.78 4.94
C ARG A 147 -8.62 3.09 3.97
N TRP A 148 -9.63 3.78 4.49
CA TRP A 148 -10.69 4.39 3.67
C TRP A 148 -10.22 5.71 3.05
N PHE A 149 -10.63 5.97 1.81
CA PHE A 149 -10.36 7.25 1.13
C PHE A 149 -11.55 7.71 0.27
N SER A 150 -11.54 9.00 -0.09
CA SER A 150 -12.67 9.69 -0.71
C SER A 150 -12.79 9.45 -2.22
N GLY A 151 -11.71 9.10 -2.91
CA GLY A 151 -11.68 8.85 -4.35
C GLY A 151 -10.48 9.50 -5.03
N PRO A 152 -10.58 9.83 -6.33
CA PRO A 152 -9.51 10.52 -7.05
C PRO A 152 -9.22 11.89 -6.41
N GLY A 153 -7.95 12.25 -6.26
CA GLY A 153 -7.45 13.42 -5.54
C GLY A 153 -7.14 13.17 -4.06
N ALA A 154 -7.46 11.99 -3.52
CA ALA A 154 -7.12 11.63 -2.15
C ALA A 154 -5.64 11.24 -2.00
N HIS A 155 -5.11 11.35 -0.78
CA HIS A 155 -3.80 10.79 -0.42
C HIS A 155 -3.98 9.52 0.42
N THR A 156 -3.29 8.45 0.03
CA THR A 156 -3.12 7.21 0.81
C THR A 156 -1.66 7.05 1.23
N GLY A 157 -1.32 6.00 1.98
CA GLY A 157 0.08 5.68 2.29
C GLY A 157 0.87 5.32 1.02
N SER A 158 0.19 4.77 0.02
CA SER A 158 0.75 4.50 -1.31
C SER A 158 1.04 5.75 -2.16
N GLY A 159 0.42 6.91 -1.84
CA GLY A 159 0.67 8.19 -2.52
C GLY A 159 -0.61 8.97 -2.88
N HIS A 160 -0.52 9.85 -3.87
CA HIS A 160 -1.64 10.68 -4.33
C HIS A 160 -2.42 9.97 -5.44
N VAL A 161 -3.71 9.70 -5.23
CA VAL A 161 -4.57 8.97 -6.16
C VAL A 161 -4.95 9.88 -7.33
N LEU A 162 -4.38 9.66 -8.51
CA LEU A 162 -4.67 10.46 -9.71
C LEU A 162 -5.92 10.00 -10.44
N ALA A 163 -6.20 8.70 -10.41
CA ALA A 163 -7.35 8.13 -11.08
C ALA A 163 -7.77 6.80 -10.45
N LEU A 164 -9.05 6.45 -10.60
CA LEU A 164 -9.62 5.17 -10.16
C LEU A 164 -10.40 4.53 -11.30
N ARG A 165 -10.45 3.20 -11.33
CA ARG A 165 -11.26 2.44 -12.29
C ARG A 165 -11.75 1.17 -11.63
N GLU A 166 -13.06 1.03 -11.50
CA GLU A 166 -13.69 -0.24 -11.13
C GLU A 166 -13.49 -1.28 -12.24
N ASP A 167 -13.54 -2.56 -11.89
CA ASP A 167 -13.44 -3.62 -12.89
C ASP A 167 -14.51 -3.48 -13.98
N GLY A 168 -14.10 -3.62 -15.25
CA GLY A 168 -14.95 -3.34 -16.42
C GLY A 168 -15.38 -1.87 -16.61
N GLY A 169 -15.04 -0.96 -15.68
CA GLY A 169 -15.44 0.44 -15.71
C GLY A 169 -14.54 1.35 -16.55
N GLN A 170 -14.73 2.67 -16.42
CA GLN A 170 -13.88 3.70 -17.03
C GLN A 170 -13.03 4.41 -15.96
N TRP A 171 -11.92 5.03 -16.36
CA TRP A 171 -11.11 5.84 -15.47
C TRP A 171 -11.87 7.09 -15.01
N GLN A 172 -11.95 7.27 -13.70
CA GLN A 172 -12.40 8.46 -12.99
C GLN A 172 -11.15 9.25 -12.59
N LEU A 173 -10.96 10.44 -13.16
CA LEU A 173 -9.78 11.26 -12.89
C LEU A 173 -9.98 12.13 -11.66
N ALA A 174 -8.88 12.45 -10.98
CA ALA A 174 -8.86 13.51 -9.98
C ALA A 174 -9.34 14.82 -10.62
N PRO A 175 -10.14 15.62 -9.91
CA PRO A 175 -10.40 16.99 -10.33
C PRO A 175 -9.06 17.67 -10.58
N GLU A 176 -9.00 18.48 -11.62
CA GLU A 176 -7.83 19.31 -11.86
C GLU A 176 -7.73 20.29 -10.68
N THR A 177 -6.88 19.96 -9.70
CA THR A 177 -6.53 20.91 -8.66
C THR A 177 -5.86 22.06 -9.38
N ALA A 178 -6.54 23.20 -9.46
CA ALA A 178 -5.94 24.47 -9.80
C ALA A 178 -4.63 24.53 -9.01
N ALA A 179 -3.50 24.61 -9.72
CA ALA A 179 -2.22 24.79 -9.07
C ALA A 179 -2.38 25.98 -8.10
N PRO A 180 -1.90 25.88 -6.85
CA PRO A 180 -1.74 27.08 -6.06
C PRO A 180 -0.89 28.01 -6.91
N ASP A 181 -1.43 29.19 -7.23
CA ASP A 181 -0.78 30.23 -8.01
C ASP A 181 0.64 30.39 -7.48
N ALA A 182 1.62 29.88 -8.24
CA ALA A 182 3.02 30.13 -7.98
C ALA A 182 3.32 31.54 -8.51
N SER A 183 2.75 32.54 -7.85
CA SER A 183 3.29 33.89 -7.86
C SER A 183 3.89 34.18 -6.49
N PRO A 184 5.20 33.92 -6.28
CA PRO A 184 5.93 34.76 -5.36
C PRO A 184 5.99 36.14 -6.02
N THR A 185 5.22 37.07 -5.50
CA THR A 185 5.47 38.49 -5.70
C THR A 185 6.95 38.75 -5.41
N ALA A 186 7.59 39.46 -6.34
CA ALA A 186 8.99 39.82 -6.28
C ALA A 186 9.36 40.36 -4.89
N HIS A 187 10.39 39.78 -4.29
CA HIS A 187 11.01 40.31 -3.09
C HIS A 187 11.72 41.62 -3.47
N ASP A 188 11.19 42.71 -2.95
CA ASP A 188 11.79 44.05 -3.00
C ASP A 188 13.15 44.02 -2.26
N PRO A 189 14.28 44.45 -2.85
CA PRO A 189 15.61 44.28 -2.26
C PRO A 189 16.01 45.39 -1.28
N ASP A 190 15.07 46.15 -0.70
CA ASP A 190 15.39 47.37 0.07
C ASP A 190 14.66 47.46 1.43
N ALA A 191 14.80 46.42 2.27
CA ALA A 191 14.43 46.50 3.69
C ALA A 191 15.69 46.53 4.58
N PRO A 192 15.87 47.55 5.44
CA PRO A 192 17.10 47.73 6.21
C PRO A 192 17.26 46.68 7.33
N SER A 193 18.44 46.07 7.36
CA SER A 193 18.91 45.12 8.37
C SER A 193 18.86 45.70 9.79
N LYS A 194 18.18 45.02 10.71
CA LYS A 194 18.31 45.30 12.16
C LYS A 194 19.58 44.63 12.72
N PRO A 195 20.29 45.29 13.66
CA PRO A 195 21.61 44.86 14.12
C PRO A 195 21.55 43.69 15.10
N HIS A 196 22.56 42.82 14.98
CA HIS A 196 22.96 41.81 15.95
C HIS A 196 23.48 42.47 17.25
N ALA A 197 23.15 41.86 18.39
CA ALA A 197 23.85 42.02 19.66
C ALA A 197 23.86 40.67 20.42
N PRO A 198 24.82 40.43 21.34
CA PRO A 198 25.60 39.18 21.39
C PRO A 198 25.18 38.15 22.45
N GLU A 199 25.77 36.96 22.33
CA GLU A 199 25.69 35.77 23.18
C GLU A 199 26.33 35.89 24.58
N HIS A 200 25.86 35.01 25.50
CA HIS A 200 26.61 34.11 26.43
C HIS A 200 26.12 34.13 27.90
N PRO A 201 26.43 33.11 28.75
CA PRO A 201 26.15 31.66 28.63
C PRO A 201 25.72 31.02 29.98
N HIS A 202 25.76 29.66 30.06
CA HIS A 202 25.59 28.74 31.21
C HIS A 202 24.17 28.13 31.35
N ALA A 203 23.94 26.83 31.61
CA ALA A 203 24.79 25.75 32.09
C ALA A 203 24.29 24.35 31.65
N VAL A 204 25.18 23.38 31.86
CA VAL A 204 25.18 21.95 31.49
C VAL A 204 24.45 21.07 32.52
N SER A 205 23.74 20.04 32.06
CA SER A 205 23.67 18.67 32.63
C SER A 205 22.52 17.88 31.99
N SER A 206 22.49 16.57 31.79
CA SER A 206 23.44 15.45 31.64
C SER A 206 22.56 14.22 31.34
N THR A 207 23.03 13.35 30.44
CA THR A 207 22.86 11.86 30.43
C THR A 207 21.47 11.18 30.27
N HIS A 208 21.22 10.66 29.04
CA HIS A 208 20.86 9.29 28.54
C HIS A 208 20.12 8.23 29.43
N PRO A 209 19.51 7.13 28.88
CA PRO A 209 19.63 6.53 27.52
C PRO A 209 18.32 5.97 26.85
N LEU A 210 18.53 5.48 25.62
CA LEU A 210 17.67 4.64 24.75
C LEU A 210 17.16 3.33 25.41
N PRO A 211 16.03 2.75 24.97
CA PRO A 211 15.68 1.37 25.30
C PRO A 211 16.35 0.38 24.35
N SER A 212 17.17 -0.51 24.91
CA SER A 212 17.73 -1.70 24.27
C SER A 212 16.72 -2.84 24.18
N THR A 213 16.87 -3.59 23.09
CA THR A 213 16.44 -4.97 22.82
C THR A 213 16.48 -5.91 24.03
N HIS A 214 15.42 -6.70 24.22
CA HIS A 214 15.50 -7.95 24.99
C HIS A 214 15.08 -9.15 24.16
N ALA A 215 15.94 -10.15 24.24
CA ALA A 215 15.92 -11.44 23.57
C ALA A 215 14.99 -12.46 24.24
N LEU A 216 14.72 -13.51 23.47
CA LEU A 216 14.10 -14.81 23.78
C LEU A 216 14.52 -15.42 25.14
N PRO A 217 13.63 -16.17 25.80
CA PRO A 217 14.04 -17.24 26.70
C PRO A 217 14.17 -18.58 25.93
N GLN A 218 15.36 -19.17 26.03
CA GLN A 218 15.58 -20.59 25.73
C GLN A 218 14.83 -21.48 26.74
N GLY A 219 14.43 -22.66 26.27
CA GLY A 219 13.59 -23.59 27.01
C GLY A 219 14.26 -24.37 28.13
N VAL A 220 13.42 -25.09 28.86
CA VAL A 220 13.76 -26.26 29.68
C VAL A 220 12.61 -27.26 29.53
N LEU A 221 12.91 -28.41 28.92
CA LEU A 221 12.12 -29.64 28.99
C LEU A 221 12.23 -30.24 30.41
N PRO A 222 11.22 -30.98 30.84
CA PRO A 222 11.40 -32.43 30.95
C PRO A 222 10.53 -33.23 29.97
#